data_AF-A0A8S1USK2-F1
#
_entry.id   AF-A0A8S1USK2-F1
#
_cell.length_a   1.000
_cell.length_b   1.000
_cell.length_c   1.000
_cell.angle_alpha   90.00
_cell.angle_beta   90.00
_cell.angle_gamma   90.00
#
_symmetry.space_group_name_H-M   'P 1'
#
loop_
_entity.id
_entity.type
_entity.pdbx_description
1 polymer ?
#
loop_
_entity_poly.entity_id
_entity_poly.type
_entity_poly.pdbx_seq_one_letter_code
_entity_poly.pdbx_strand_id
1 'polypeptide(L)'
;MQQIIGIALILVFVNGKIYTSYKQCDNTWGSDKLGTGSSTICSNGSLISSIAMIFNTYGITTDGITTPRTMNSWLKRNNGYASGDLFIWSSIQDFGFVYQGKFSASQAKMKFDSGDHVILGVNDGSHYVLMTSYSGDTFNVNDPGYSKTSYPQNSVIYAPIYTYSKVSYFKNHILKLE
;
A
#
# COMPACT_ATOMS: atom_id res chain seq x y z
N MET A 1 -45.82 -17.87 29.64
CA MET A 1 -44.48 -17.25 29.61
C MET A 1 -43.81 -17.66 28.31
N GLN A 2 -43.84 -16.82 27.28
CA GLN A 2 -43.08 -17.04 26.05
C GLN A 2 -41.66 -16.51 26.26
N GLN A 3 -40.67 -17.40 26.23
CA GLN A 3 -39.26 -17.01 26.20
C GLN A 3 -38.95 -16.48 24.80
N ILE A 4 -38.67 -15.19 24.70
CA ILE A 4 -38.15 -14.57 23.49
C ILE A 4 -36.65 -14.92 23.43
N ILE A 5 -36.30 -15.87 22.55
CA ILE A 5 -34.90 -16.17 22.21
C ILE A 5 -34.43 -15.04 21.30
N GLY A 6 -33.76 -14.04 21.86
CA GLY A 6 -33.10 -12.99 21.08
C GLY A 6 -31.88 -13.57 20.37
N ILE A 7 -31.99 -13.79 19.06
CA ILE A 7 -30.85 -14.12 18.20
C ILE A 7 -30.01 -12.84 18.05
N ALA A 8 -28.87 -12.78 18.74
CA ALA A 8 -27.87 -11.76 18.50
C ALA A 8 -27.17 -12.05 17.16
N LEU A 9 -27.50 -11.26 16.15
CA LEU A 9 -26.85 -11.32 14.84
C LEU A 9 -25.51 -10.59 14.95
N ILE A 10 -24.44 -11.32 15.25
CA ILE A 10 -23.08 -10.77 15.24
C ILE A 10 -22.67 -10.60 13.76
N LEU A 11 -22.86 -9.41 13.22
CA LEU A 11 -22.30 -9.02 11.92
C LEU A 11 -20.79 -8.83 12.10
N VAL A 12 -20.01 -9.87 11.78
CA VAL A 12 -18.57 -9.72 11.60
C VAL A 12 -18.36 -8.99 10.28
N PHE A 13 -18.12 -7.67 10.34
CA PHE A 13 -17.71 -6.90 9.17
C PHE A 13 -16.32 -7.37 8.76
N VAL A 14 -16.24 -8.21 7.74
CA VAL A 14 -14.97 -8.48 7.07
C VAL A 14 -14.63 -7.23 6.26
N ASN A 15 -13.91 -6.30 6.89
CA ASN A 15 -13.40 -5.11 6.23
C ASN A 15 -12.31 -5.56 5.25
N GLY A 16 -12.68 -5.73 3.99
CA GLY A 16 -11.81 -6.17 2.92
C GLY A 16 -11.68 -5.08 1.86
N LYS A 17 -10.45 -4.82 1.43
CA LYS A 17 -10.14 -3.94 0.30
C LYS A 17 -9.64 -4.80 -0.85
N ILE A 18 -10.33 -4.70 -1.99
CA ILE A 18 -9.91 -5.35 -3.22
C ILE A 18 -8.87 -4.46 -3.88
N TYR A 19 -7.69 -5.01 -4.11
CA TYR A 19 -6.61 -4.35 -4.82
C TYR A 19 -6.19 -5.16 -6.04
N THR A 20 -5.85 -4.45 -7.13
CA THR A 20 -5.01 -5.03 -8.18
C THR A 20 -3.75 -5.60 -7.53
N SER A 21 -3.33 -6.80 -7.94
CA SER A 21 -2.12 -7.44 -7.41
C SER A 21 -0.98 -7.37 -8.43
N TYR A 22 0.20 -6.95 -7.99
CA TYR A 22 1.41 -6.90 -8.80
C TYR A 22 2.55 -7.65 -8.12
N LYS A 23 3.40 -8.28 -8.94
CA LYS A 23 4.65 -8.89 -8.50
C LYS A 23 5.83 -8.01 -8.90
N GLN A 24 6.74 -7.72 -7.97
CA GLN A 24 7.90 -6.87 -8.24
C GLN A 24 8.88 -7.53 -9.22
N CYS A 25 8.89 -8.86 -9.28
CA CYS A 25 9.72 -9.66 -10.18
C CYS A 25 9.01 -10.09 -11.48
N ASP A 26 7.94 -9.41 -11.89
CA ASP A 26 7.32 -9.65 -13.19
C ASP A 26 8.33 -9.40 -14.33
N ASN A 27 8.34 -10.24 -15.37
CA ASN A 27 9.27 -10.13 -16.49
C ASN A 27 9.17 -8.80 -17.24
N THR A 28 8.02 -8.13 -17.15
CA THR A 28 7.79 -6.84 -17.80
C THR A 28 8.68 -5.76 -17.20
N TRP A 29 8.92 -5.75 -15.89
CA TRP A 29 9.59 -4.64 -15.19
C TRP A 29 10.63 -5.04 -14.14
N GLY A 30 10.73 -6.31 -13.79
CA GLY A 30 11.58 -6.79 -12.70
C GLY A 30 13.06 -6.50 -12.90
N SER A 31 13.51 -6.38 -14.16
CA SER A 31 14.87 -5.99 -14.53
C SER A 31 15.10 -4.47 -14.58
N ASP A 32 14.06 -3.65 -14.44
CA ASP A 32 14.19 -2.20 -14.45
C ASP A 32 14.97 -1.72 -13.23
N LYS A 33 15.90 -0.78 -13.44
CA LYS A 33 16.64 -0.10 -12.38
C LYS A 33 15.67 0.67 -11.47
N LEU A 34 15.62 0.30 -10.19
CA LEU A 34 14.84 0.99 -9.16
C LEU A 34 15.51 2.32 -8.85
N GLY A 35 14.70 3.37 -8.66
CA GLY A 35 15.20 4.66 -8.21
C GLY A 35 16.42 5.16 -8.99
N THR A 36 17.39 5.68 -8.26
CA THR A 36 18.67 6.17 -8.81
C THR A 36 19.87 5.27 -8.43
N GLY A 37 19.68 4.34 -7.49
CA GLY A 37 20.68 3.39 -6.99
C GLY A 37 20.85 2.18 -7.90
N SER A 38 21.67 1.19 -7.52
CA SER A 38 22.04 0.07 -8.40
C SER A 38 21.04 -1.09 -8.44
N SER A 39 19.99 -1.06 -7.62
CA SER A 39 19.04 -2.17 -7.46
C SER A 39 18.05 -2.23 -8.63
N THR A 40 17.38 -3.36 -8.79
CA THR A 40 16.23 -3.51 -9.69
C THR A 40 14.91 -3.53 -8.93
N ILE A 41 13.79 -3.33 -9.65
CA ILE A 41 12.44 -3.51 -9.08
C ILE A 41 12.28 -4.92 -8.51
N CYS A 42 12.81 -5.96 -9.15
CA CYS A 42 12.71 -7.32 -8.61
C CYS A 42 13.46 -7.45 -7.27
N SER A 43 14.66 -6.88 -7.15
CA SER A 43 15.42 -6.98 -5.89
C SER A 43 14.80 -6.19 -4.73
N ASN A 44 14.42 -4.93 -4.94
CA ASN A 44 14.09 -4.00 -3.85
C ASN A 44 12.78 -3.20 -4.06
N GLY A 45 11.98 -3.55 -5.05
CA GLY A 45 10.79 -2.79 -5.46
C GLY A 45 9.48 -3.12 -4.72
N SER A 46 9.54 -3.82 -3.59
CA SER A 46 8.34 -4.28 -2.86
C SER A 46 7.43 -3.13 -2.43
N LEU A 47 8.03 -2.04 -1.92
CA LEU A 47 7.29 -0.86 -1.49
C LEU A 47 6.58 -0.18 -2.66
N ILE A 48 7.29 0.15 -3.74
CA ILE A 48 6.68 0.86 -4.87
C ILE A 48 5.66 -0.01 -5.61
N SER A 49 5.83 -1.34 -5.60
CA SER A 49 4.84 -2.25 -6.14
C SER A 49 3.55 -2.22 -5.30
N SER A 50 3.68 -2.16 -3.97
CA SER A 50 2.54 -1.99 -3.06
C SER A 50 1.82 -0.65 -3.27
N ILE A 51 2.55 0.44 -3.50
CA ILE A 51 1.96 1.74 -3.83
C ILE A 51 1.28 1.71 -5.20
N ALA A 52 1.90 1.08 -6.20
CA ALA A 52 1.30 0.95 -7.53
C ALA A 52 -0.04 0.18 -7.50
N MET A 53 -0.15 -0.86 -6.67
CA MET A 53 -1.40 -1.58 -6.44
C MET A 53 -2.51 -0.67 -5.89
N ILE A 54 -2.18 0.21 -4.93
CA ILE A 54 -3.11 1.20 -4.40
C ILE A 54 -3.54 2.16 -5.52
N PHE A 55 -2.59 2.79 -6.21
CA PHE A 55 -2.87 3.78 -7.25
C PHE A 55 -3.77 3.23 -8.36
N ASN A 56 -3.43 2.04 -8.85
CA ASN A 56 -4.19 1.38 -9.92
C ASN A 56 -5.65 1.16 -9.51
N THR A 57 -5.88 0.72 -8.28
CA THR A 57 -7.22 0.45 -7.75
C THR A 57 -8.09 1.70 -7.69
N TYR A 58 -7.49 2.89 -7.52
CA TYR A 58 -8.19 4.17 -7.52
C TYR A 58 -8.24 4.84 -8.90
N GLY A 59 -7.73 4.19 -9.95
CA GLY A 59 -7.65 4.76 -11.29
C GLY A 59 -6.69 5.95 -11.40
N ILE A 60 -5.76 6.09 -10.45
CA ILE A 60 -4.78 7.18 -10.43
C ILE A 60 -3.64 6.80 -11.37
N THR A 61 -3.41 7.67 -12.35
CA THR A 61 -2.40 7.49 -13.38
C THR A 61 -1.16 8.30 -13.05
N THR A 62 0.00 7.74 -13.38
CA THR A 62 1.30 8.42 -13.28
C THR A 62 1.78 8.72 -14.69
N ASP A 63 2.12 7.67 -15.43
CA ASP A 63 2.44 7.68 -16.86
C ASP A 63 1.53 6.68 -17.58
N GLY A 64 0.23 6.98 -17.59
CA GLY A 64 -0.81 6.01 -17.95
C GLY A 64 -1.17 5.10 -16.77
N ILE A 65 -1.56 3.85 -17.07
CA ILE A 65 -1.94 2.88 -16.03
C ILE A 65 -0.76 2.73 -15.04
N THR A 66 -1.04 2.91 -13.75
CA THR A 66 -0.01 2.78 -12.73
C THR A 66 0.31 1.30 -12.49
N THR A 67 1.56 0.95 -12.75
CA THR A 67 2.23 -0.35 -12.58
C THR A 67 3.54 -0.11 -11.82
N PRO A 68 4.26 -1.15 -11.35
CA PRO A 68 5.57 -0.95 -10.73
C PRO A 68 6.55 -0.18 -11.63
N ARG A 69 6.57 -0.43 -12.95
CA ARG A 69 7.39 0.31 -13.92
C ARG A 69 7.02 1.78 -14.01
N THR A 70 5.74 2.08 -14.24
CA THR A 70 5.28 3.46 -14.46
C THR A 70 5.38 4.27 -13.17
N MET A 71 5.09 3.67 -12.02
CA MET A 71 5.36 4.25 -10.70
C MET A 71 6.84 4.57 -10.50
N ASN A 72 7.75 3.61 -10.72
CA ASN A 72 9.19 3.83 -10.60
C ASN A 72 9.67 4.97 -11.52
N SER A 73 9.22 4.96 -12.77
CA SER A 73 9.60 5.96 -13.78
C SER A 73 9.12 7.37 -13.41
N TRP A 74 7.91 7.48 -12.88
CA TRP A 74 7.37 8.75 -12.41
C TRP A 74 8.14 9.26 -11.18
N LEU A 75 8.37 8.40 -10.18
CA LEU A 75 9.10 8.76 -8.97
C LEU A 75 10.52 9.25 -9.28
N LYS A 76 11.22 8.60 -10.22
CA LYS A 76 12.57 9.04 -10.66
C LYS A 76 12.59 10.45 -11.25
N ARG A 77 11.52 10.89 -11.90
CA ARG A 77 11.41 12.21 -12.53
C ARG A 77 10.84 13.29 -11.61
N ASN A 78 10.14 12.89 -10.54
CA ASN A 78 9.44 13.79 -9.63
C ASN A 78 10.03 13.78 -8.22
N ASN A 79 11.36 13.59 -8.11
CA ASN A 79 12.08 13.60 -6.83
C ASN A 79 11.47 12.66 -5.79
N GLY A 80 11.02 11.49 -6.22
CA GLY A 80 10.41 10.46 -5.37
C GLY A 80 11.40 9.57 -4.62
N TYR A 81 12.70 9.78 -4.84
CA TYR A 81 13.78 9.04 -4.20
C TYR A 81 14.85 9.96 -3.62
N ALA A 82 15.43 9.55 -2.50
CA ALA A 82 16.64 10.08 -1.90
C ALA A 82 17.74 9.01 -1.89
N SER A 83 19.01 9.44 -1.92
CA SER A 83 20.19 8.58 -1.71
C SER A 83 20.11 7.20 -2.38
N GLY A 84 19.85 7.17 -3.68
CA GLY A 84 19.65 5.93 -4.44
C GLY A 84 18.18 5.56 -4.55
N ASP A 85 17.77 4.56 -3.76
CA ASP A 85 16.46 3.90 -3.87
C ASP A 85 15.56 4.19 -2.66
N LEU A 86 15.96 5.10 -1.76
CA LEU A 86 15.15 5.45 -0.59
C LEU A 86 13.93 6.24 -1.02
N PHE A 87 12.77 5.62 -0.92
CA PHE A 87 11.50 6.25 -1.24
C PHE A 87 11.19 7.44 -0.31
N ILE A 88 10.80 8.57 -0.89
CA ILE A 88 10.38 9.77 -0.16
C ILE A 88 8.87 9.69 0.07
N TRP A 89 8.45 9.48 1.32
CA TRP A 89 7.04 9.21 1.65
C TRP A 89 6.04 10.31 1.27
N SER A 90 6.49 11.58 1.25
CA SER A 90 5.64 12.70 0.84
C SER A 90 5.54 12.87 -0.69
N SER A 91 6.32 12.13 -1.49
CA SER A 91 6.43 12.37 -2.94
C SER A 91 5.15 12.07 -3.72
N ILE A 92 4.16 11.45 -3.08
CA ILE A 92 2.87 11.12 -3.67
C ILE A 92 1.70 11.92 -3.07
N GLN A 93 2.01 12.93 -2.23
CA GLN A 93 1.00 13.74 -1.56
C GLN A 93 0.11 14.50 -2.54
N ASP A 94 0.65 14.95 -3.66
CA ASP A 94 -0.13 15.71 -4.64
C ASP A 94 -1.26 14.88 -5.24
N PHE A 95 -1.09 13.55 -5.30
CA PHE A 95 -2.14 12.61 -5.69
C PHE A 95 -3.21 12.40 -4.59
N GLY A 96 -3.17 13.17 -3.50
CA GLY A 96 -4.11 13.08 -2.38
C GLY A 96 -3.77 12.01 -1.34
N PHE A 97 -2.60 11.35 -1.44
CA PHE A 97 -2.14 10.37 -0.46
C PHE A 97 -1.23 11.00 0.58
N VAL A 98 -1.76 11.25 1.77
CA VAL A 98 -1.01 11.87 2.86
C VAL A 98 -0.40 10.81 3.75
N TYR A 99 0.94 10.80 3.84
CA TYR A 99 1.67 9.88 4.70
C TYR A 99 1.42 10.21 6.18
N GLN A 100 1.00 9.22 6.96
CA GLN A 100 0.68 9.39 8.38
C GLN A 100 1.83 8.95 9.31
N GLY A 101 2.88 8.31 8.78
CA GLY A 101 3.95 7.72 9.56
C GLY A 101 3.92 6.19 9.60
N LYS A 102 4.79 5.61 10.43
CA LYS A 102 4.85 4.18 10.73
C LYS A 102 4.16 3.91 12.06
N PHE A 103 3.25 2.96 12.08
CA PHE A 103 2.47 2.56 13.25
C PHE A 103 2.79 1.12 13.66
N SER A 104 2.39 0.73 14.87
CA SER A 104 2.52 -0.67 15.31
C SER A 104 1.59 -1.59 14.49
N ALA A 105 1.87 -2.89 14.52
CA ALA A 105 0.99 -3.89 13.92
C ALA A 105 -0.43 -3.86 14.52
N SER A 106 -0.57 -3.61 15.83
CA SER A 106 -1.90 -3.47 16.46
C SER A 106 -2.65 -2.22 15.97
N GLN A 107 -1.96 -1.10 15.78
CA GLN A 107 -2.53 0.14 15.25
C GLN A 107 -2.88 0.02 13.76
N ALA A 108 -2.22 -0.86 13.01
CA ALA A 108 -2.49 -1.10 11.60
C ALA A 108 -3.97 -1.50 11.34
N LYS A 109 -4.57 -2.33 12.21
CA LYS A 109 -5.99 -2.71 12.12
C LYS A 109 -6.90 -1.50 12.24
N MET A 110 -6.69 -0.68 13.28
CA MET A 110 -7.49 0.53 13.51
C MET A 110 -7.39 1.52 12.35
N LYS A 111 -6.19 1.67 11.77
CA LYS A 111 -5.97 2.52 10.59
C LYS A 111 -6.68 1.96 9.36
N PHE A 112 -6.59 0.66 9.14
CA PHE A 112 -7.30 -0.02 8.05
C PHE A 112 -8.82 0.18 8.17
N ASP A 113 -9.38 -0.01 9.37
CA ASP A 113 -10.82 0.18 9.65
C ASP A 113 -11.29 1.63 9.47
N SER A 114 -10.39 2.60 9.71
CA SER A 114 -10.65 4.02 9.46
C SER A 114 -10.65 4.39 7.97
N GLY A 115 -10.42 3.40 7.09
CA GLY A 115 -10.37 3.61 5.66
C GLY A 115 -8.98 3.94 5.11
N ASP A 116 -7.93 3.94 5.94
CA ASP A 116 -6.56 4.20 5.47
C ASP A 116 -5.98 3.03 4.66
N HIS A 117 -4.94 3.33 3.89
CA HIS A 117 -4.13 2.35 3.18
C HIS A 117 -2.97 1.91 4.06
N VAL A 118 -2.86 0.60 4.26
CA VAL A 118 -1.92 0.00 5.18
C VAL A 118 -0.92 -0.85 4.40
N ILE A 119 0.34 -0.42 4.43
CA ILE A 119 1.46 -1.23 3.99
C ILE A 119 2.07 -1.84 5.26
N LEU A 120 2.56 -3.07 5.20
CA LEU A 120 3.19 -3.74 6.34
C LEU A 120 4.68 -3.93 6.05
N GLY A 121 5.53 -3.53 7.00
CA GLY A 121 6.94 -3.86 7.02
C GLY A 121 7.14 -5.21 7.71
N VAL A 122 7.63 -6.18 6.95
CA VAL A 122 7.88 -7.57 7.39
C VAL A 122 9.36 -7.92 7.15
N ASN A 123 9.79 -9.13 7.56
CA ASN A 123 11.18 -9.60 7.43
C ASN A 123 12.17 -8.57 8.01
N ASP A 124 12.00 -8.24 9.29
CA ASP A 124 12.81 -7.23 10.00
C ASP A 124 12.77 -5.82 9.37
N GLY A 125 11.71 -5.53 8.62
CA GLY A 125 11.46 -4.24 7.96
C GLY A 125 12.11 -4.11 6.58
N SER A 126 12.76 -5.17 6.08
CA SER A 126 13.39 -5.20 4.75
C SER A 126 12.39 -5.38 3.61
N HIS A 127 11.19 -5.89 3.88
CA HIS A 127 10.18 -6.18 2.86
C HIS A 127 8.84 -5.50 3.15
N TYR A 128 8.14 -5.06 2.11
CA TYR A 128 6.88 -4.34 2.20
C TYR A 128 5.78 -5.09 1.46
N VAL A 129 4.62 -5.25 2.12
CA VAL A 129 3.45 -5.92 1.56
C VAL A 129 2.19 -5.07 1.77
N LEU A 130 1.24 -5.14 0.84
CA LEU A 130 0.00 -4.36 0.95
C LEU A 130 -1.06 -5.16 1.72
N MET A 131 -1.54 -4.64 2.83
CA MET A 131 -2.64 -5.25 3.58
C MET A 131 -3.97 -5.11 2.83
N THR A 132 -4.71 -6.21 2.69
CA THR A 132 -5.99 -6.26 1.97
C THR A 132 -7.17 -6.55 2.90
N SER A 133 -6.93 -7.25 4.02
CA SER A 133 -7.90 -7.47 5.10
C SER A 133 -7.16 -8.07 6.30
N TYR A 134 -7.89 -8.44 7.36
CA TYR A 134 -7.36 -9.22 8.47
C TYR A 134 -8.41 -10.16 9.05
N SER A 135 -7.95 -11.21 9.74
CA SER A 135 -8.78 -12.13 10.53
C SER A 135 -8.05 -12.47 11.81
N GLY A 136 -8.59 -12.08 12.97
CA GLY A 136 -7.89 -12.17 14.24
C GLY A 136 -6.53 -11.48 14.17
N ASP A 137 -5.46 -12.20 14.52
CA ASP A 137 -4.07 -11.73 14.46
C ASP A 137 -3.34 -12.09 13.17
N THR A 138 -4.08 -12.32 12.08
CA THR A 138 -3.51 -12.58 10.75
C THR A 138 -3.91 -11.46 9.80
N PHE A 139 -2.92 -10.85 9.15
CA PHE A 139 -3.10 -9.89 8.07
C PHE A 139 -3.10 -10.61 6.73
N ASN A 140 -4.14 -10.43 5.93
CA ASN A 140 -4.15 -10.87 4.54
C ASN A 140 -3.51 -9.78 3.68
N VAL A 141 -2.72 -10.19 2.69
CA VAL A 141 -1.87 -9.27 1.94
C VAL A 141 -1.80 -9.60 0.46
N ASN A 142 -1.54 -8.56 -0.34
CA ASN A 142 -0.89 -8.71 -1.63
C ASN A 142 0.61 -8.54 -1.41
N ASP A 143 1.36 -9.64 -1.45
CA ASP A 143 2.81 -9.63 -1.37
C ASP A 143 3.44 -9.52 -2.77
N PRO A 144 4.20 -8.46 -3.07
CA PRO A 144 4.82 -8.30 -4.38
C PRO A 144 6.08 -9.14 -4.58
N GLY A 145 6.77 -9.56 -3.52
CA GLY A 145 8.04 -10.28 -3.60
C GLY A 145 7.90 -11.80 -3.50
N TYR A 146 6.88 -12.28 -2.79
CA TYR A 146 6.69 -13.71 -2.52
C TYR A 146 5.28 -14.18 -2.89
N SER A 147 5.09 -15.50 -2.98
CA SER A 147 3.77 -16.13 -3.14
C SER A 147 3.03 -16.30 -1.80
N LYS A 148 3.23 -15.36 -0.87
CA LYS A 148 2.61 -15.35 0.45
C LYS A 148 1.36 -14.48 0.43
N THR A 149 0.28 -14.97 1.02
CA THR A 149 -1.05 -14.30 1.02
C THR A 149 -1.44 -13.77 2.39
N SER A 150 -0.69 -14.09 3.45
CA SER A 150 -0.95 -13.61 4.79
C SER A 150 0.29 -13.62 5.69
N TYR A 151 0.27 -12.78 6.72
CA TYR A 151 1.32 -12.68 7.73
C TYR A 151 0.68 -12.62 9.13
N PRO A 152 1.20 -13.35 10.12
CA PRO A 152 0.77 -13.18 11.50
C PRO A 152 1.23 -11.82 12.05
N GLN A 153 0.47 -11.22 12.95
CA GLN A 153 0.70 -9.88 13.49
C GLN A 153 2.09 -9.72 14.12
N ASN A 154 2.59 -10.76 14.77
CA ASN A 154 3.92 -10.77 15.38
C ASN A 154 5.09 -10.78 14.37
N SER A 155 4.83 -11.03 13.08
CA SER A 155 5.83 -10.92 12.01
C SER A 155 5.88 -9.55 11.34
N VAL A 156 4.96 -8.65 11.73
CA VAL A 156 4.92 -7.26 11.25
C VAL A 156 5.71 -6.39 12.22
N ILE A 157 6.75 -5.75 11.72
CA ILE A 157 7.63 -4.87 12.51
C ILE A 157 7.00 -3.50 12.70
N TYR A 158 6.38 -2.97 11.63
CA TYR A 158 5.66 -1.71 11.61
C TYR A 158 4.73 -1.64 10.40
N ALA A 159 3.84 -0.66 10.35
CA ALA A 159 2.94 -0.43 9.23
C ALA A 159 3.01 1.04 8.76
N PRO A 160 3.57 1.33 7.56
CA PRO A 160 3.43 2.64 6.95
C PRO A 160 1.98 2.88 6.49
N ILE A 161 1.45 4.06 6.79
CA ILE A 161 0.04 4.38 6.56
C ILE A 161 -0.11 5.57 5.62
N TYR A 162 -1.05 5.45 4.66
CA TYR A 162 -1.50 6.55 3.82
C TYR A 162 -2.99 6.78 3.97
N THR A 163 -3.37 8.03 4.25
CA THR A 163 -4.76 8.48 4.13
C THR A 163 -4.98 9.02 2.73
N TYR A 164 -6.06 8.59 2.06
CA TYR A 164 -6.41 9.10 0.73
C TYR A 164 -7.55 10.13 0.81
N SER A 165 -7.30 11.32 0.26
CA SER A 165 -8.28 12.40 0.14
C SER A 165 -8.59 12.67 -1.34
N LYS A 166 -9.77 12.23 -1.78
CA LYS A 166 -10.29 12.56 -3.12
C LYS A 166 -10.40 14.08 -3.34
N VAL A 167 -10.70 14.82 -2.28
CA VAL A 167 -10.80 16.29 -2.34
C VAL A 167 -9.42 16.89 -2.62
N SER A 168 -8.37 16.41 -1.94
CA SER A 168 -7.01 16.86 -2.18
C SER A 168 -6.56 16.52 -3.59
N TYR A 169 -6.82 15.28 -4.05
CA TYR A 169 -6.55 14.89 -5.44
C TYR A 169 -7.25 15.82 -6.45
N PHE A 170 -8.56 16.08 -6.27
CA PHE A 170 -9.34 16.90 -7.19
C PHE A 170 -8.86 18.36 -7.23
N LYS A 171 -8.55 18.94 -6.07
CA LYS A 171 -7.99 20.31 -6.00
C LYS A 171 -6.67 20.42 -6.76
N ASN A 172 -5.75 19.48 -6.51
CA ASN A 172 -4.40 19.52 -7.05
C ASN A 172 -4.34 19.19 -8.54
N HIS A 173 -5.14 18.21 -9.00
CA HIS A 173 -5.00 17.65 -10.36
C HIS A 173 -6.09 18.10 -11.34
N ILE A 174 -7.28 18.44 -10.85
CA ILE A 174 -8.41 18.80 -11.72
C ILE A 174 -8.61 20.31 -11.75
N LEU A 175 -8.65 20.94 -10.57
CA LEU A 175 -8.87 22.38 -10.49
C LEU A 175 -7.58 23.19 -10.66
N LYS A 176 -6.40 22.58 -10.41
CA LYS A 176 -5.08 23.25 -10.41
C LYS A 176 -5.07 24.51 -9.53
N LEU A 177 -5.72 24.42 -8.39
CA LEU A 177 -5.75 25.53 -7.43
C LEU A 177 -4.50 25.41 -6.55
N GLU A 178 -3.59 26.38 -6.67
CA GLU A 178 -2.44 26.59 -5.78
C GLU A 178 -2.88 27.18 -4.44
#